data_AF-A0A8T4SJ56-F1
#
_entry.id   AF-A0A8T4SJ56-F1
#
_cell.length_a   1.000
_cell.length_b   1.000
_cell.length_c   1.000
_cell.angle_alpha   90.00
_cell.angle_beta   90.00
_cell.angle_gamma   90.00
#
_symmetry.space_group_name_H-M   'P 1'
#
loop_
_entity.id
_entity.type
_entity.pdbx_description
1 polymer ?
#
loop_
_entity_poly.entity_id
_entity_poly.type
_entity_poly.pdbx_seq_one_letter_code
_entity_poly.pdbx_strand_id
1 'polypeptide(L)'
;MLVVACTAPTEQPVSDAPEQQSQTNDGKTYCTDTRPDICTADYNPVCGSDGKTYSNACTACIERSVTFSTQGECAGVQVDEMTTIKGLPQ
;
A
#
# COMPACT_ATOMS: atom_id res chain seq x y z
N MET A 1 26.51 41.95 -6.40
CA MET A 1 26.77 40.55 -6.78
C MET A 1 25.99 39.68 -5.82
N LEU A 2 24.95 39.03 -6.34
CA LEU A 2 23.94 38.31 -5.56
C LEU A 2 24.34 36.84 -5.49
N VAL A 3 24.57 36.30 -4.29
CA VAL A 3 24.60 34.84 -4.08
C VAL A 3 23.55 34.52 -3.02
N VAL A 4 22.32 34.26 -3.48
CA VAL A 4 21.29 33.64 -2.64
C VAL A 4 21.66 32.16 -2.55
N ALA A 5 22.23 31.77 -1.41
CA ALA A 5 22.50 30.38 -1.08
C ALA A 5 21.45 29.90 -0.08
N CYS A 6 20.48 29.13 -0.58
CA CYS A 6 19.78 28.11 0.20
C CYS A 6 19.68 26.86 -0.68
N THR A 7 20.65 25.98 -0.54
CA THR A 7 20.56 24.60 -1.05
C THR A 7 19.42 23.91 -0.30
N ALA A 8 18.40 23.46 -1.02
CA ALA A 8 17.33 22.65 -0.46
C ALA A 8 17.93 21.33 0.08
N PRO A 9 17.65 20.91 1.33
CA PRO A 9 17.98 19.59 1.79
C PRO A 9 16.69 18.77 1.87
N THR A 10 16.31 18.11 0.79
CA THR A 10 15.38 16.96 0.86
C THR A 10 15.74 15.99 -0.24
N GLU A 11 16.98 15.50 -0.19
CA GLU A 11 17.24 14.18 -0.75
C GLU A 11 16.64 13.16 0.21
N GLN A 12 15.93 12.23 -0.41
CA GLN A 12 15.04 11.25 0.16
C GLN A 12 15.76 10.38 1.20
N PRO A 13 15.06 9.82 2.20
CA PRO A 13 15.65 8.86 3.12
C PRO A 13 16.01 7.58 2.35
N VAL A 14 17.26 7.49 1.87
CA VAL A 14 17.87 6.23 1.47
C VAL A 14 18.40 5.55 2.73
N SER A 15 17.51 4.80 3.38
CA SER A 15 17.84 4.02 4.57
C SER A 15 18.52 2.72 4.17
N ASP A 16 19.84 2.74 4.16
CA ASP A 16 20.70 1.56 4.21
C ASP A 16 20.54 0.84 5.57
N ALA A 17 19.45 0.08 5.75
CA ALA A 17 19.30 -0.94 6.81
C ALA A 17 18.15 -1.91 6.48
N PRO A 18 18.27 -3.22 6.80
CA PRO A 18 17.26 -4.22 6.51
C PRO A 18 16.25 -4.27 7.66
N GLU A 19 15.21 -3.45 7.63
CA GLU A 19 14.10 -3.61 8.57
C GLU A 19 12.75 -3.37 7.89
N GLN A 20 11.85 -4.32 8.12
CA GLN A 20 10.58 -4.51 7.46
C GLN A 20 9.58 -3.41 7.79
N GLN A 21 9.58 -2.30 7.07
CA GLN A 21 8.45 -1.37 7.12
C GLN A 21 8.26 -0.62 5.81
N SER A 22 7.23 -1.07 5.10
CA SER A 22 6.67 -0.46 3.91
C SER A 22 6.37 1.01 4.16
N GLN A 23 6.89 1.89 3.32
CA GLN A 23 6.69 3.34 3.41
C GLN A 23 5.20 3.67 3.35
N THR A 24 4.58 4.01 4.50
CA THR A 24 3.18 4.41 4.60
C THR A 24 3.00 5.87 4.22
N ASN A 25 2.86 6.12 2.92
CA ASN A 25 2.37 7.40 2.43
C ASN A 25 0.88 7.23 2.12
N ASP A 26 0.02 8.03 2.75
CA ASP A 26 -1.43 8.02 2.53
C ASP A 26 -2.13 6.66 2.81
N GLY A 27 -1.62 5.87 3.76
CA GLY A 27 -2.18 4.57 4.13
C GLY A 27 -1.89 3.44 3.12
N LYS A 28 -0.98 3.68 2.17
CA LYS A 28 -0.50 2.69 1.20
C LYS A 28 0.83 2.10 1.62
N THR A 29 0.95 0.80 1.48
CA THR A 29 2.12 -0.04 1.74
C THR A 29 2.68 -0.46 0.38
N TYR A 30 3.78 0.17 -0.06
CA TYR A 30 4.39 -0.14 -1.35
C TYR A 30 5.21 -1.43 -1.31
N CYS A 31 5.13 -2.19 -2.40
CA CYS A 31 5.99 -3.36 -2.62
C CYS A 31 7.37 -2.90 -3.12
N THR A 32 8.42 -3.58 -2.68
CA THR A 32 9.78 -3.37 -3.17
C THR A 32 10.01 -4.07 -4.52
N ASP A 33 11.06 -3.66 -5.24
CA ASP A 33 11.47 -4.35 -6.48
C ASP A 33 11.90 -5.80 -6.22
N THR A 34 12.53 -6.04 -5.07
CA THR A 34 12.78 -7.39 -4.57
C THR A 34 11.49 -7.96 -4.01
N ARG A 35 11.08 -9.13 -4.49
CA ARG A 35 9.80 -9.77 -4.14
C ARG A 35 10.06 -10.92 -3.18
N PRO A 36 9.20 -11.12 -2.15
CA PRO A 36 9.35 -12.24 -1.26
C PRO A 36 9.01 -13.55 -1.98
N ASP A 37 9.81 -14.59 -1.74
CA ASP A 37 9.50 -15.96 -2.20
C ASP A 37 8.69 -16.74 -1.15
N ILE A 38 8.75 -16.31 0.12
CA ILE A 38 8.12 -16.97 1.26
C ILE A 38 7.51 -15.91 2.16
N CYS A 39 6.27 -16.15 2.61
CA CYS A 39 5.54 -15.31 3.54
C CYS A 39 5.00 -16.13 4.70
N THR A 40 4.78 -15.47 5.85
CA THR A 40 4.06 -16.10 6.96
C THR A 40 2.59 -16.30 6.59
N ALA A 41 1.95 -17.24 7.28
CA ALA A 41 0.52 -17.54 7.11
C ALA A 41 -0.38 -16.64 7.97
N ASP A 42 0.14 -15.50 8.45
CA ASP A 42 -0.62 -14.57 9.28
C ASP A 42 -1.73 -13.92 8.47
N TYR A 43 -2.92 -13.80 9.07
CA TYR A 43 -4.07 -13.19 8.44
C TYR A 43 -4.24 -11.74 8.91
N ASN A 44 -3.76 -10.81 8.08
CA ASN A 44 -3.86 -9.36 8.22
C ASN A 44 -4.25 -8.79 6.84
N PRO A 45 -5.54 -8.86 6.45
CA PRO A 45 -5.94 -8.67 5.06
C PRO A 45 -5.57 -7.30 4.52
N VAL A 46 -5.18 -7.27 3.25
CA VAL A 46 -4.83 -6.06 2.50
C VAL A 46 -5.46 -6.06 1.11
N CYS A 47 -5.71 -4.87 0.58
CA CYS A 47 -6.20 -4.65 -0.77
C CYS A 47 -5.02 -4.29 -1.68
N GLY A 48 -4.69 -5.15 -2.62
CA GLY A 48 -3.64 -4.91 -3.61
C GLY A 48 -4.05 -3.82 -4.61
N SER A 49 -3.04 -3.21 -5.24
CA SER A 49 -3.25 -2.23 -6.32
C SER A 49 -3.96 -2.81 -7.55
N ASP A 50 -4.03 -4.14 -7.65
CA ASP A 50 -4.75 -4.89 -8.68
C ASP A 50 -6.24 -5.13 -8.31
N GLY A 51 -6.68 -4.64 -7.15
CA GLY A 51 -8.06 -4.78 -6.67
C GLY A 51 -8.37 -6.14 -6.05
N LYS A 52 -7.37 -6.98 -5.77
CA LYS A 52 -7.57 -8.26 -5.06
C LYS A 52 -7.24 -8.14 -3.58
N THR A 53 -8.02 -8.84 -2.76
CA THR A 53 -7.72 -9.03 -1.35
C THR A 53 -6.65 -10.12 -1.18
N TYR A 54 -5.64 -9.84 -0.37
CA TYR A 54 -4.58 -10.78 0.00
C TYR A 54 -4.57 -10.99 1.51
N SER A 55 -4.16 -12.19 1.96
CA SER A 55 -4.14 -12.55 3.39
C SER A 55 -3.23 -11.65 4.22
N ASN A 56 -2.14 -11.15 3.64
CA ASN A 56 -1.27 -10.14 4.23
C ASN A 56 -0.44 -9.38 3.18
N ALA A 57 0.21 -8.29 3.59
CA ALA A 57 1.05 -7.45 2.73
C ALA A 57 2.17 -8.23 2.02
N CYS A 58 2.78 -9.22 2.69
CA CYS A 58 3.81 -10.05 2.08
C CYS A 58 3.24 -10.84 0.89
N THR A 59 2.12 -11.54 1.10
CA THR A 59 1.46 -12.33 0.05
C THR A 59 0.99 -11.46 -1.12
N ALA A 60 0.56 -10.22 -0.86
CA ALA A 60 0.24 -9.26 -1.92
C ALA A 60 1.48 -8.92 -2.76
N CYS A 61 2.61 -8.70 -2.11
CA CYS A 61 3.85 -8.33 -2.79
C CYS A 61 4.58 -9.48 -3.47
N ILE A 62 4.17 -10.74 -3.33
CA ILE A 62 4.69 -11.84 -4.20
C ILE A 62 4.33 -11.55 -5.67
N GLU A 63 3.12 -11.05 -5.90
CA GLU A 63 2.60 -10.78 -7.22
C GLU A 63 3.26 -9.53 -7.83
N ARG A 64 3.88 -9.69 -9.01
CA ARG A 64 4.52 -8.58 -9.74
C ARG A 64 3.52 -7.52 -10.18
N SER A 65 2.26 -7.89 -10.35
CA SER A 65 1.16 -6.97 -10.71
C SER A 65 0.74 -6.06 -9.56
N VAL A 66 1.15 -6.36 -8.33
CA VAL A 66 0.85 -5.53 -7.15
C VAL A 66 2.02 -4.57 -6.90
N THR A 67 1.74 -3.27 -6.93
CA THR A 67 2.72 -2.19 -6.68
C THR A 67 2.61 -1.63 -5.28
N PHE A 68 1.40 -1.60 -4.72
CA PHE A 68 1.14 -1.26 -3.34
C PHE A 68 -0.09 -2.03 -2.84
N SER A 69 -0.27 -2.04 -1.53
CA SER A 69 -1.47 -2.53 -0.89
C SER A 69 -1.96 -1.54 0.17
N THR A 70 -3.23 -1.56 0.51
CA THR A 70 -3.81 -0.80 1.63
C THR A 70 -4.33 -1.75 2.68
N GLN A 71 -4.35 -1.33 3.95
CA GLN A 71 -4.89 -2.15 5.02
C GLN A 71 -6.39 -2.45 4.80
N GLY A 72 -6.80 -3.70 5.06
CA GLY A 72 -8.18 -4.17 4.91
C GLY A 72 -8.42 -4.87 3.58
N GLU A 73 -9.50 -5.63 3.49
CA GLU A 73 -9.90 -6.26 2.23
C GLU A 73 -10.26 -5.20 1.18
N CYS A 74 -10.16 -5.53 -0.09
CA CYS A 74 -10.67 -4.65 -1.12
C CYS A 74 -12.17 -4.45 -0.92
N ALA A 75 -12.62 -3.21 -1.11
CA ALA A 75 -14.02 -2.91 -1.29
C ALA A 75 -14.46 -3.51 -2.63
N GLY A 76 -14.62 -4.83 -2.69
CA GLY A 76 -15.52 -5.45 -3.64
C GLY A 76 -16.88 -4.78 -3.46
N VAL A 77 -17.62 -4.58 -4.55
CA VAL A 77 -19.02 -4.17 -4.46
C VAL A 77 -19.69 -5.18 -3.55
N GLN A 78 -19.83 -4.82 -2.28
CA GLN A 78 -20.73 -5.53 -1.41
C GLN A 78 -22.09 -5.14 -1.98
N VAL A 79 -22.60 -5.98 -2.88
CA VAL A 79 -24.04 -6.11 -2.98
C VAL A 79 -24.45 -6.75 -1.67
N ASP A 80 -24.48 -5.91 -0.62
CA ASP A 80 -25.25 -6.21 0.58
C ASP A 80 -26.65 -6.42 0.01
N GLU A 81 -27.06 -7.68 -0.16
CA GLU A 81 -28.42 -7.93 -0.54
C GLU A 81 -29.28 -7.41 0.63
N MET A 82 -29.90 -6.26 0.37
CA MET A 82 -30.81 -5.49 1.22
C MET A 82 -30.24 -4.89 2.52
N THR A 83 -29.88 -3.60 2.47
CA THR A 83 -30.52 -2.47 3.20
C THR A 83 -29.48 -1.44 3.68
N THR A 84 -29.24 -0.39 2.90
CA THR A 84 -29.33 1.03 3.30
C THR A 84 -28.88 1.88 2.12
N ILE A 85 -29.84 2.59 1.55
CA ILE A 85 -29.61 3.64 0.56
C ILE A 85 -28.86 4.77 1.29
N LYS A 86 -27.52 4.79 1.28
CA LYS A 86 -26.80 6.06 1.52
C LYS A 86 -26.95 6.88 0.25
N GLY A 87 -27.96 7.75 0.30
CA GLY A 87 -28.54 8.47 -0.82
C GLY A 87 -27.55 9.14 -1.75
N LEU A 88 -27.82 8.99 -3.05
CA LEU A 88 -27.54 10.05 -4.00
C LEU A 88 -28.58 11.16 -3.81
N PRO A 89 -28.20 12.44 -3.69
CA PRO A 89 -29.15 13.54 -3.79
C PRO A 89 -29.75 13.56 -5.21
N GLN A 90 -31.08 13.69 -5.29
CA GLN A 90 -31.77 14.20 -6.47
C GLN A 90 -31.50 15.69 -6.60
#